data_AF-A0A821RWM8-F1
#
_entry.id   AF-A0A821RWM8-F1
#
_cell.length_a   1.000
_cell.length_b   1.000
_cell.length_c   1.000
_cell.angle_alpha   90.00
_cell.angle_beta   90.00
_cell.angle_gamma   90.00
#
_symmetry.space_group_name_H-M   'P 1'
#
loop_
_entity.id
_entity.type
_entity.pdbx_description
1 polymer ?
#
loop_
_entity_poly.entity_id
_entity_poly.type
_entity_poly.pdbx_seq_one_letter_code
_entity_poly.pdbx_strand_id
1 'polypeptide(L)'
;NGLIERGSDCLTALGIPVKKYSSSVESLLKRAVKQSEPRSINPLVDLYSAMCTHYILPFGAFDIDDLSKDIPLELRFTKSSDTFMALDENESKPVSENEIAYLVGSQILTRHINWKQSKYGLVKEQTTNIIFMSEILSSI
;
A
#
# COMPACT_ATOMS: atom_id res chain seq x y z
N ASN A 1 16.02 -4.44 12.38
CA ASN A 1 16.14 -5.00 11.02
C ASN A 1 16.27 -3.81 10.08
N GLY A 2 17.40 -3.65 9.38
CA GLY A 2 17.75 -2.39 8.71
C GLY A 2 16.86 -2.01 7.51
N LEU A 3 15.98 -2.89 7.03
CA LEU A 3 15.09 -2.61 5.90
C LEU A 3 13.96 -1.63 6.25
N ILE A 4 13.34 -1.78 7.44
CA ILE A 4 12.28 -0.86 7.90
C ILE A 4 12.86 0.53 8.16
N GLU A 5 14.06 0.59 8.74
CA GLU A 5 14.78 1.84 8.99
C GLU A 5 15.07 2.57 7.67
N ARG A 6 15.61 1.89 6.66
CA ARG A 6 15.85 2.48 5.32
C ARG A 6 14.59 3.04 4.67
N GLY A 7 13.47 2.31 4.74
CA GLY A 7 12.19 2.79 4.23
C GLY A 7 11.72 4.05 4.99
N SER A 8 11.87 4.06 6.31
CA SER A 8 11.52 5.21 7.16
C SER A 8 12.40 6.42 6.85
N ASP A 9 13.69 6.22 6.63
CA ASP A 9 14.64 7.28 6.28
C ASP A 9 14.28 7.91 4.93
N CYS A 10 13.93 7.09 3.93
CA CYS A 10 13.49 7.60 2.64
C CYS A 10 12.20 8.42 2.76
N LEU A 11 11.19 7.91 3.48
CA LEU A 11 9.95 8.67 3.72
C LEU A 11 10.22 9.99 4.45
N THR A 12 11.14 9.98 5.42
CA THR A 12 11.57 11.18 6.14
C THR A 12 12.25 12.18 5.21
N ALA A 13 13.13 11.72 4.30
CA ALA A 13 13.79 12.55 3.30
C ALA A 13 12.78 13.18 2.31
N LEU A 14 11.65 12.51 2.06
CA LEU A 14 10.52 13.03 1.29
C LEU A 14 9.59 13.96 2.09
N GLY A 15 9.93 14.27 3.36
CA GLY A 15 9.11 15.12 4.24
C GLY A 15 7.85 14.45 4.78
N ILE A 16 7.75 13.12 4.68
CA ILE A 16 6.56 12.36 5.09
C ILE A 16 6.69 11.99 6.58
N PRO A 17 5.71 12.36 7.43
CA PRO A 17 5.74 12.00 8.84
C PRO A 17 5.57 10.49 9.07
N VAL A 18 6.67 9.75 9.18
CA VAL A 18 6.67 8.28 9.34
C VAL A 18 5.88 7.82 10.57
N LYS A 19 5.90 8.59 11.66
CA LYS A 19 5.11 8.31 12.87
C LYS A 19 3.59 8.32 12.62
N LYS A 20 3.13 9.09 11.64
CA LYS A 20 1.71 9.20 11.26
C LYS A 20 1.34 8.14 10.22
N TYR A 21 2.27 7.81 9.33
CA TYR A 21 2.05 6.97 8.16
C TYR A 21 2.92 5.71 8.22
N SER A 22 2.64 4.86 9.21
CA SER A 22 3.40 3.63 9.42
C SER A 22 3.16 2.61 8.30
N SER A 23 4.22 1.99 7.79
CA SER A 23 4.12 1.00 6.72
C SER A 23 3.21 -0.19 7.08
N SER A 24 2.71 -0.87 6.06
CA SER A 24 1.90 -2.08 6.17
C SER A 24 2.61 -3.17 6.96
N VAL A 25 3.93 -3.34 6.75
CA VAL A 25 4.78 -4.28 7.48
C VAL A 25 4.82 -3.97 8.97
N GLU A 26 5.09 -2.72 9.34
CA GLU A 26 5.10 -2.32 10.75
C GLU A 26 3.74 -2.58 11.41
N SER A 27 2.67 -2.28 10.69
CA SER A 27 1.30 -2.49 11.16
C SER A 27 0.97 -3.98 11.30
N LEU A 28 1.48 -4.84 10.41
CA LEU A 28 1.35 -6.29 10.49
C LEU A 28 2.16 -6.87 11.64
N LEU A 29 3.42 -6.47 11.80
CA LEU A 29 4.30 -6.92 12.90
C LEU A 29 3.74 -6.52 14.26
N LYS A 30 3.28 -5.27 14.42
CA LYS A 30 2.61 -4.81 15.66
C LYS A 30 1.37 -5.64 15.99
N ARG A 31 0.64 -6.13 14.97
CA ARG A 31 -0.52 -7.03 15.17
C ARG A 31 -0.07 -8.44 15.55
N ALA A 32 0.94 -8.99 14.88
CA ALA A 32 1.48 -10.32 15.16
C ALA A 32 2.03 -10.46 16.60
N VAL A 33 2.53 -9.37 17.19
CA VAL A 33 2.94 -9.35 18.60
C VAL A 33 1.75 -9.41 19.56
N LYS A 34 0.59 -8.85 19.18
CA LYS A 34 -0.58 -8.74 20.05
C LYS A 34 -1.58 -9.89 19.89
N GLN A 35 -1.57 -10.56 18.74
CA GLN A 35 -2.53 -11.59 18.36
C GLN A 35 -1.76 -12.87 18.06
N SER A 36 -2.16 -13.97 18.71
CA SER A 36 -1.52 -15.28 18.53
C SER A 36 -1.74 -15.86 17.13
N GLU A 37 -2.84 -15.48 16.46
CA GLU A 37 -3.18 -15.95 15.12
C GLU A 37 -3.44 -14.76 14.18
N PRO A 38 -2.89 -14.80 12.95
CA PRO A 38 -3.16 -13.77 11.95
C PRO A 38 -4.62 -13.85 11.49
N ARG A 39 -5.23 -12.68 11.27
CA ARG A 39 -6.55 -12.60 10.63
C ARG A 39 -6.43 -13.08 9.18
N SER A 40 -7.14 -14.16 8.86
CA SER A 40 -7.35 -14.61 7.48
C SER A 40 -8.36 -13.69 6.77
N ILE A 41 -8.05 -13.33 5.52
CA ILE A 41 -8.91 -12.50 4.66
C ILE A 41 -9.29 -13.28 3.41
N ASN A 42 -8.29 -13.72 2.64
CA ASN A 42 -8.42 -14.67 1.53
C ASN A 42 -7.03 -15.25 1.23
N PRO A 43 -6.90 -16.38 0.51
CA PRO A 43 -5.62 -17.05 0.33
C PRO A 43 -4.50 -16.17 -0.24
N LEU A 44 -4.82 -15.26 -1.16
CA LEU A 44 -3.83 -14.35 -1.76
C LEU A 44 -3.38 -13.26 -0.78
N VAL A 45 -4.33 -12.70 -0.04
CA VAL A 45 -4.06 -11.70 1.00
C VAL A 45 -3.25 -12.29 2.15
N ASP A 46 -3.58 -13.52 2.53
CA ASP A 46 -2.90 -14.24 3.58
C ASP A 46 -1.46 -14.59 3.14
N LEU A 47 -1.27 -14.99 1.88
CA LEU A 47 0.04 -15.23 1.29
C LEU A 47 0.93 -14.00 1.39
N TYR A 48 0.52 -12.85 0.84
CA TYR A 48 1.39 -11.68 0.88
C TYR A 48 1.57 -11.12 2.29
N SER A 49 0.58 -11.28 3.18
CA SER A 49 0.70 -10.88 4.58
C SER A 49 1.71 -11.75 5.32
N ALA A 50 1.77 -13.05 5.02
CA ALA A 50 2.79 -13.95 5.53
C ALA A 50 4.18 -13.62 4.97
N MET A 51 4.29 -13.27 3.69
CA MET A 51 5.55 -12.80 3.10
C MET A 51 6.04 -11.51 3.79
N CYS A 52 5.14 -10.58 4.08
CA CYS A 52 5.47 -9.36 4.81
C CYS A 52 6.09 -9.63 6.18
N THR A 53 5.52 -10.55 6.96
CA THR A 53 5.99 -10.84 8.31
C THR A 53 7.22 -11.73 8.32
N HIS A 54 7.32 -12.68 7.38
CA HIS A 54 8.46 -13.59 7.27
C HIS A 54 9.74 -12.88 6.81
N TYR A 55 9.64 -12.05 5.76
CA TYR A 55 10.79 -11.35 5.17
C TYR A 55 10.98 -9.92 5.70
N ILE A 56 10.00 -9.40 6.46
CA ILE A 56 10.03 -8.02 7.00
C ILE A 56 10.19 -7.03 5.83
N LEU A 57 9.32 -7.18 4.83
CA LEU A 57 9.37 -6.49 3.54
C LEU A 57 7.95 -6.08 3.12
N PRO A 58 7.71 -4.85 2.65
CA PRO A 58 6.38 -4.47 2.22
C PRO A 58 6.01 -5.26 0.97
N PHE A 59 4.85 -5.89 1.03
CA PHE A 59 4.29 -6.64 -0.05
C PHE A 59 2.81 -6.30 -0.17
N GLY A 60 2.38 -5.97 -1.37
CA GLY A 60 1.01 -5.64 -1.70
C GLY A 60 0.62 -6.28 -3.02
N ALA A 61 -0.67 -6.25 -3.31
CA ALA A 61 -1.21 -6.78 -4.56
C ALA A 61 -2.38 -5.93 -5.04
N PHE A 62 -2.51 -5.83 -6.36
CA PHE A 62 -3.67 -5.22 -6.99
C PHE A 62 -4.31 -6.15 -8.02
N ASP A 63 -5.64 -6.14 -8.05
CA ASP A 63 -6.43 -6.73 -9.12
C ASP A 63 -6.34 -5.83 -10.36
N ILE A 64 -5.64 -6.29 -11.39
CA ILE A 64 -5.39 -5.50 -12.61
C ILE A 64 -6.66 -5.36 -13.44
N ASP A 65 -7.62 -6.29 -13.32
CA ASP A 65 -8.89 -6.17 -14.05
C ASP A 65 -9.80 -5.08 -13.48
N ASP A 66 -9.59 -4.70 -12.23
CA ASP A 66 -10.26 -3.54 -11.60
C ASP A 66 -9.60 -2.21 -12.03
N LEU A 67 -8.38 -2.24 -12.59
CA LEU A 67 -7.63 -1.06 -13.02
C LEU A 67 -7.96 -0.66 -14.48
N SER A 68 -7.79 0.63 -14.78
CA SER A 68 -7.92 1.13 -16.15
C SER A 68 -6.76 0.63 -17.01
N LYS A 69 -7.02 -0.27 -17.97
CA LYS A 69 -6.00 -0.99 -18.75
C LYS A 69 -5.14 -0.09 -19.65
N ASP A 70 -5.69 1.04 -20.08
CA ASP A 70 -5.01 1.98 -20.98
C ASP A 70 -4.25 3.09 -20.24
N ILE A 71 -4.29 3.09 -18.90
CA ILE A 71 -3.65 4.10 -18.07
C ILE A 71 -2.52 3.44 -17.28
N PRO A 72 -1.29 3.96 -17.35
CA PRO A 72 -0.17 3.37 -16.64
C PRO A 72 -0.35 3.48 -15.12
N LEU A 73 0.23 2.51 -14.41
CA LEU A 73 0.50 2.63 -12.98
C LEU A 73 1.63 3.64 -12.77
N GLU A 74 1.38 4.68 -11.99
CA GLU A 74 2.33 5.74 -11.69
C GLU A 74 2.69 5.75 -10.20
N LEU A 75 3.96 5.99 -9.90
CA LEU A 75 4.41 6.44 -8.58
C LEU A 75 4.73 7.93 -8.68
N ARG A 76 3.86 8.78 -8.14
CA ARG A 76 4.00 10.24 -8.23
C ARG A 76 3.39 10.96 -7.04
N PHE A 77 3.70 12.24 -6.93
CA PHE A 77 3.02 13.13 -5.98
C PHE A 77 1.57 13.38 -6.42
N THR A 78 0.68 13.43 -5.42
CA THR A 78 -0.75 13.70 -5.61
C THR A 78 -1.02 15.15 -6.02
N LYS A 79 -2.08 15.34 -6.79
CA LYS A 79 -2.66 16.61 -7.25
C LYS A 79 -4.07 16.75 -6.68
N SER A 80 -4.64 17.96 -6.70
CA SER A 80 -6.01 18.24 -6.23
C SER A 80 -7.10 17.43 -6.93
N SER A 81 -6.84 16.95 -8.17
CA SER A 81 -7.75 16.10 -8.92
C SER A 81 -7.74 14.63 -8.48
N ASP A 82 -6.74 14.21 -7.68
CA ASP A 82 -6.59 12.81 -7.29
C ASP A 82 -7.54 12.44 -6.15
N THR A 83 -8.08 11.23 -6.21
CA THR A 83 -9.05 10.75 -5.23
C THR A 83 -8.65 9.40 -4.65
N PHE A 84 -9.13 9.14 -3.44
CA PHE A 84 -8.86 7.92 -2.70
C PHE A 84 -10.15 7.40 -2.06
N MET A 85 -10.42 6.10 -2.21
CA MET A 85 -11.51 5.40 -1.53
C MET A 85 -10.90 4.41 -0.54
N ALA A 86 -11.07 4.64 0.75
CA ALA A 86 -10.57 3.70 1.76
C ALA A 86 -11.33 2.36 1.70
N LEU A 87 -10.71 1.28 2.18
CA LEU A 87 -11.31 -0.06 2.19
C LEU A 87 -12.67 -0.12 2.90
N ASP A 88 -12.82 0.67 3.96
CA ASP A 88 -14.01 0.78 4.82
C ASP A 88 -15.01 1.85 4.38
N GLU A 89 -14.74 2.52 3.25
CA GLU A 89 -15.60 3.56 2.70
C GLU A 89 -16.27 3.11 1.39
N ASN A 90 -17.31 3.85 0.98
CA ASN A 90 -18.04 3.60 -0.27
C ASN A 90 -17.95 4.77 -1.25
N GLU A 91 -17.24 5.85 -0.89
CA GLU A 91 -17.11 7.04 -1.69
C GLU A 91 -15.64 7.47 -1.76
N SER A 92 -15.21 7.89 -2.95
CA SER A 92 -13.90 8.49 -3.14
C SER A 92 -13.88 9.90 -2.57
N LYS A 93 -12.78 10.26 -1.91
CA LYS A 93 -12.55 11.59 -1.34
C LYS A 93 -11.29 12.21 -1.94
N PRO A 94 -11.22 13.55 -2.06
CA PRO A 94 -9.98 14.21 -2.42
C PRO A 94 -8.92 13.97 -1.33
N VAL A 95 -7.66 13.99 -1.73
CA VAL A 95 -6.51 13.92 -0.83
C VAL A 95 -5.72 15.22 -0.84
N SER A 96 -4.83 15.40 0.13
CA SER A 96 -3.89 16.51 0.09
C SER A 96 -2.94 16.36 -1.11
N GLU A 97 -2.53 17.48 -1.68
CA GLU A 97 -1.47 17.50 -2.70
C GLU A 97 -0.11 17.16 -2.08
N ASN A 98 0.82 16.69 -2.93
CA ASN A 98 2.19 16.36 -2.54
C ASN A 98 2.33 15.15 -1.59
N GLU A 99 1.35 14.25 -1.55
CA GLU A 99 1.52 12.92 -1.01
C GLU A 99 2.16 12.03 -2.08
N ILE A 100 3.26 11.33 -1.79
CA ILE A 100 3.75 10.28 -2.69
C ILE A 100 2.77 9.10 -2.67
N ALA A 101 2.32 8.65 -3.84
CA ALA A 101 1.31 7.59 -3.93
C ALA A 101 1.45 6.78 -5.22
N TYR A 102 0.90 5.56 -5.19
CA TYR A 102 0.62 4.77 -6.37
C TYR A 102 -0.76 5.12 -6.91
N LEU A 103 -0.87 5.38 -8.21
CA LEU A 103 -2.13 5.76 -8.85
C LEU A 103 -2.26 5.16 -10.24
N VAL A 104 -3.50 5.02 -10.69
CA VAL A 104 -3.85 4.84 -12.10
C VAL A 104 -4.77 6.00 -12.48
N GLY A 105 -4.27 6.91 -13.31
CA GLY A 105 -4.97 8.15 -13.64
C GLY A 105 -5.08 9.06 -12.42
N SER A 106 -6.31 9.38 -12.01
CA SER A 106 -6.59 10.14 -10.78
C SER A 106 -6.95 9.27 -9.58
N GLN A 107 -6.98 7.95 -9.74
CA GLN A 107 -7.40 7.02 -8.69
C GLN A 107 -6.18 6.51 -7.92
N ILE A 108 -6.11 6.83 -6.64
CA ILE A 108 -5.03 6.38 -5.76
C ILE A 108 -5.27 4.92 -5.40
N LEU A 109 -4.22 4.10 -5.55
CA LEU A 109 -4.14 2.71 -5.11
C LEU A 109 -3.54 2.59 -3.70
N THR A 110 -2.43 3.29 -3.44
CA THR A 110 -1.76 3.27 -2.13
C THR A 110 -1.18 4.64 -1.79
N ARG A 111 -1.56 5.17 -0.63
CA ARG A 111 -1.06 6.46 -0.11
C ARG A 111 0.25 6.29 0.66
N HIS A 112 1.08 7.33 0.64
CA HIS A 112 2.34 7.47 1.38
C HIS A 112 3.29 6.28 1.27
N ILE A 113 3.29 5.58 0.13
CA ILE A 113 4.04 4.34 -0.12
C ILE A 113 3.86 3.30 0.99
N ASN A 114 3.13 2.21 0.69
CA ASN A 114 2.90 1.11 1.63
C ASN A 114 2.17 1.50 2.94
N TRP A 115 1.50 2.65 3.06
CA TRP A 115 0.73 3.00 4.25
C TRP A 115 -0.74 2.56 4.18
N LYS A 116 -1.53 3.13 3.25
CA LYS A 116 -2.98 2.88 3.18
C LYS A 116 -3.42 2.55 1.76
N GLN A 117 -3.89 1.32 1.57
CA GLN A 117 -4.42 0.82 0.31
C GLN A 117 -5.89 1.25 0.11
N SER A 118 -6.22 1.47 -1.16
CA SER A 118 -7.54 1.82 -1.66
C SER A 118 -8.42 0.59 -1.86
N LYS A 119 -9.74 0.81 -1.88
CA LYS A 119 -10.72 -0.19 -2.32
C LYS A 119 -10.64 -0.42 -3.84
N TYR A 120 -10.12 0.56 -4.57
CA TYR A 120 -9.83 0.44 -5.99
C TYR A 120 -8.58 -0.43 -6.20
N GLY A 121 -8.67 -1.42 -7.11
CA GLY A 121 -7.63 -2.42 -7.30
C GLY A 121 -7.56 -3.48 -6.20
N LEU A 122 -8.59 -3.60 -5.35
CA LEU A 122 -8.61 -4.55 -4.24
C LEU A 122 -8.70 -6.00 -4.74
N VAL A 123 -7.75 -6.84 -4.32
CA VAL A 123 -7.80 -8.28 -4.56
C VAL A 123 -8.97 -8.92 -3.81
N LYS A 124 -9.81 -9.66 -4.54
CA LYS A 124 -11.00 -10.37 -4.08
C LYS A 124 -10.85 -11.86 -4.37
N GLU A 125 -11.76 -12.69 -3.86
CA GLU A 125 -11.74 -14.14 -4.08
C GLU A 125 -11.80 -14.53 -5.58
N GLN A 126 -12.52 -13.74 -6.38
CA GLN A 126 -12.67 -13.97 -7.82
C GLN A 126 -11.55 -13.36 -8.68
N THR A 127 -10.57 -12.67 -8.09
CA THR A 127 -9.49 -12.01 -8.84
C THR A 127 -8.63 -13.07 -9.55
N THR A 128 -8.37 -12.88 -10.84
CA THR A 128 -7.57 -13.81 -11.65
C THR A 128 -6.31 -13.18 -12.24
N ASN A 129 -6.28 -11.85 -12.41
CA ASN A 129 -5.13 -11.12 -12.94
C ASN A 129 -4.59 -10.17 -11.86
N ILE A 130 -3.37 -10.44 -11.39
CA ILE A 130 -2.79 -9.79 -10.21
C ILE A 130 -1.42 -9.22 -10.54
N ILE A 131 -1.14 -8.02 -10.05
CA ILE A 131 0.21 -7.51 -9.90
C ILE A 131 0.60 -7.54 -8.44
N PHE A 132 1.73 -8.17 -8.13
CA PHE A 132 2.35 -8.08 -6.83
C PHE A 132 3.38 -6.96 -6.83
N MET A 133 3.40 -6.17 -5.76
CA MET A 133 4.36 -5.10 -5.58
C MET A 133 5.12 -5.29 -4.29
N SER A 134 6.43 -5.10 -4.38
CA SER A 134 7.31 -5.04 -3.24
C SER A 134 8.46 -4.10 -3.54
N GLU A 135 8.80 -3.25 -2.59
CA GLU A 135 9.82 -2.24 -2.78
C GLU A 135 10.55 -1.95 -1.47
N ILE A 136 11.84 -1.64 -1.59
CA ILE A 136 12.62 -1.03 -0.52
C ILE A 136 13.15 0.25 -1.10
N LEU A 137 12.69 1.37 -0.57
CA LEU A 137 13.28 2.64 -0.91
C LEU A 137 14.64 2.73 -0.23
N SER A 138 15.71 2.86 -1.02
CA SER A 138 17.02 3.20 -0.49
C SER A 138 17.11 4.69 -0.21
N SER A 139 17.90 5.07 0.79
CA SER A 139 18.31 6.47 0.97
C SER A 139 18.98 6.97 -0.31
N ILE A 140 18.62 8.17 -0.74
CA ILE A 140 19.31 8.93 -1.79
C ILE A 140 20.63 9.47 -1.22
#